data_AF-J2ANX8-F1
#
_entry.id   AF-J2ANX8-F1
#
_cell.length_a   1.000
_cell.length_b   1.000
_cell.length_c   1.000
_cell.angle_alpha   90.00
_cell.angle_beta   90.00
_cell.angle_gamma   90.00
#
_symmetry.space_group_name_H-M   'P 1'
#
loop_
_entity.id
_entity.type
_entity.pdbx_description
1 polymer ?
#
loop_
_entity_poly.entity_id
_entity_poly.type
_entity_poly.pdbx_seq_one_letter_code
_entity_poly.pdbx_strand_id
1 'polypeptide(L)'
;MRHLLTLLLSACLLATNAPAHAADTIGLSFLSVPVPERGGSMDITLWYPAMAGGASILIGDSPLFKGEAAQQDAPAAAGSHPLILLSHGGLKSGPFIGAWMASRLASKGFVVAMMRQPDPQTMTSEESLHEIWLGPA
;
A
#
# COMPACT_ATOMS: atom_id res chain seq x y z
N MET A 1 45.09 -3.84 -1.87
CA MET A 1 43.96 -4.76 -2.15
C MET A 1 42.77 -4.53 -1.19
N ARG A 2 42.98 -4.44 0.13
CA ARG A 2 41.89 -4.23 1.11
C ARG A 2 41.05 -2.97 0.86
N HIS A 3 41.67 -1.84 0.52
CA HIS A 3 40.98 -0.58 0.19
C HIS A 3 40.21 -0.62 -1.13
N LEU A 4 40.69 -1.39 -2.12
CA LEU A 4 39.99 -1.56 -3.39
C LEU A 4 38.70 -2.38 -3.20
N LEU A 5 38.77 -3.40 -2.33
CA LEU A 5 37.61 -4.22 -1.94
C LEU A 5 36.58 -3.42 -1.12
N THR A 6 37.03 -2.51 -0.25
CA THR A 6 36.11 -1.63 0.51
C THR A 6 35.41 -0.61 -0.40
N LEU A 7 36.12 -0.09 -1.41
CA LEU A 7 35.57 0.83 -2.40
C LEU A 7 34.53 0.13 -3.29
N LEU A 8 34.82 -1.09 -3.73
CA LEU A 8 33.91 -1.94 -4.52
C LEU A 8 32.65 -2.33 -3.74
N LEU A 9 32.78 -2.70 -2.46
CA LEU A 9 31.61 -2.98 -1.61
C LEU A 9 30.73 -1.72 -1.43
N SER A 10 31.35 -0.58 -1.13
CA SER A 10 30.61 0.68 -0.93
C SER A 10 29.88 1.13 -2.20
N ALA A 11 30.51 1.00 -3.36
CA ALA A 11 29.89 1.29 -4.66
C ALA A 11 28.72 0.35 -4.98
N CYS A 12 28.80 -0.92 -4.57
CA CYS A 12 27.70 -1.89 -4.73
C CYS A 12 26.48 -1.55 -3.85
N LEU A 13 26.69 -1.09 -2.61
CA LEU A 13 25.59 -0.65 -1.73
C LEU A 13 24.90 0.65 -2.22
N LEU A 14 25.61 1.51 -2.95
CA LEU A 14 25.03 2.72 -3.54
C LEU A 14 24.20 2.41 -4.79
N ALA A 15 24.56 1.38 -5.56
CA ALA A 15 23.88 1.02 -6.82
C ALA A 15 22.51 0.35 -6.61
N THR A 16 22.21 -0.18 -5.43
CA THR A 16 20.92 -0.81 -5.12
C THR A 16 19.83 0.18 -4.69
N ASN A 17 20.18 1.45 -4.43
CA ASN A 17 19.25 2.49 -4.01
C ASN A 17 18.89 3.41 -5.19
N ALA A 18 18.44 2.83 -6.31
CA ALA A 18 17.81 3.63 -7.33
C ALA A 18 16.57 4.30 -6.71
N PRO A 19 16.48 5.65 -6.68
CA PRO A 19 15.32 6.32 -6.15
C PRO A 19 14.10 5.86 -6.94
N ALA A 20 13.08 5.40 -6.23
CA ALA A 20 11.82 5.06 -6.84
C ALA A 20 11.31 6.31 -7.59
N HIS A 21 11.01 6.14 -8.88
CA HIS A 21 10.66 7.28 -9.74
C HIS A 21 9.34 7.86 -9.24
N ALA A 22 9.35 9.16 -8.94
CA ALA A 22 8.13 9.87 -8.61
C ALA A 22 7.18 9.83 -9.81
N ALA A 23 5.90 9.57 -9.55
CA ALA A 23 4.87 9.54 -10.58
C ALA A 23 3.86 10.65 -10.34
N ASP A 24 3.46 11.29 -11.43
CA ASP A 24 2.48 12.38 -11.41
C ASP A 24 1.04 11.85 -11.28
N THR A 25 0.82 10.58 -11.63
CA THR A 25 -0.48 9.90 -11.50
C THR A 25 -0.38 8.77 -10.49
N ILE A 26 -1.33 8.72 -9.57
CA ILE A 26 -1.45 7.68 -8.54
C ILE A 26 -2.60 6.76 -8.93
N GLY A 27 -2.29 5.48 -9.08
CA GLY A 27 -3.26 4.42 -9.31
C GLY A 27 -3.75 3.83 -8.00
N LEU A 28 -4.97 3.31 -8.03
CA LEU A 28 -5.56 2.58 -6.92
C LEU A 28 -6.34 1.38 -7.44
N SER A 29 -6.18 0.22 -6.81
CA SER A 29 -7.01 -0.95 -7.06
C SER A 29 -7.47 -1.60 -5.77
N PHE A 30 -8.70 -2.10 -5.78
CA PHE A 30 -9.23 -2.95 -4.71
C PHE A 30 -9.01 -4.41 -5.10
N LEU A 31 -8.27 -5.15 -4.28
CA LEU A 31 -7.93 -6.54 -4.55
C LEU A 31 -8.42 -7.42 -3.41
N SER A 32 -8.80 -8.64 -3.74
CA SER A 32 -9.04 -9.71 -2.77
C SER A 32 -7.98 -10.78 -2.98
N VAL A 33 -7.16 -11.02 -1.96
CA VAL A 33 -6.01 -11.91 -2.01
C VAL A 33 -6.36 -13.19 -1.25
N PRO A 34 -6.32 -14.38 -1.88
CA PRO A 34 -6.54 -15.64 -1.17
C PRO A 34 -5.51 -15.84 -0.05
N VAL A 35 -5.97 -16.30 1.12
CA VAL A 35 -5.13 -16.65 2.27
C VAL A 35 -5.50 -18.08 2.74
N PRO A 36 -4.98 -19.12 2.06
CA PRO A 36 -5.36 -20.51 2.30
C PRO A 36 -5.14 -20.97 3.75
N GLU A 37 -4.10 -20.45 4.41
CA GLU A 37 -3.77 -20.76 5.80
C GLU A 37 -4.87 -20.33 6.78
N ARG A 38 -5.70 -19.37 6.37
CA ARG A 38 -6.85 -18.86 7.13
C ARG A 38 -8.18 -19.35 6.58
N GLY A 39 -8.17 -20.20 5.54
CA GLY A 39 -9.38 -20.70 4.89
C GLY A 39 -10.23 -19.61 4.22
N GLY A 40 -9.62 -18.49 3.81
CA GLY A 40 -10.36 -17.32 3.35
C GLY A 40 -9.59 -16.42 2.37
N SER A 41 -10.01 -15.17 2.29
CA SER A 41 -9.36 -14.13 1.50
C SER A 41 -9.20 -12.86 2.33
N MET A 42 -8.26 -12.01 1.92
CA MET A 42 -7.97 -10.73 2.54
C MET A 42 -8.15 -9.63 1.51
N ASP A 43 -8.99 -8.66 1.84
CA ASP A 43 -9.18 -7.50 1.02
C ASP A 43 -8.08 -6.47 1.28
N ILE A 44 -7.47 -5.99 0.20
CA ILE A 44 -6.45 -4.95 0.23
C ILE A 44 -6.83 -3.80 -0.72
N THR A 45 -6.26 -2.64 -0.44
CA THR A 45 -6.22 -1.49 -1.35
C THR A 45 -4.77 -1.32 -1.79
N LEU A 46 -4.51 -1.46 -3.07
CA LEU A 46 -3.20 -1.30 -3.67
C LEU A 46 -3.07 0.12 -4.22
N TRP A 47 -2.13 0.90 -3.69
CA TRP A 47 -1.74 2.21 -4.21
C TRP A 47 -0.44 2.09 -4.97
N TYR A 48 -0.34 2.70 -6.15
CA TYR A 48 0.84 2.50 -6.99
C TYR A 48 1.09 3.68 -7.93
N PRO A 49 2.34 3.86 -8.41
CA PRO A 49 2.67 4.79 -9.48
C PRO A 49 1.94 4.35 -10.75
N ALA A 50 1.18 5.24 -11.39
CA ALA A 50 0.36 4.90 -12.55
C ALA A 50 0.67 5.77 -13.76
N MET A 51 0.28 5.26 -14.93
CA MET A 51 0.16 6.02 -16.17
C MET A 51 -1.24 6.66 -16.25
N ALA A 52 -1.43 7.55 -17.21
CA ALA A 52 -2.75 8.11 -17.50
C ALA A 52 -3.75 7.01 -17.89
N GLY A 53 -4.98 7.11 -17.38
CA GLY A 53 -6.05 6.13 -17.58
C GLY A 53 -6.85 5.91 -16.29
N GLY A 54 -7.74 4.93 -16.29
CA GLY A 54 -8.58 4.62 -15.14
C GLY A 54 -9.72 5.62 -14.89
N ALA A 55 -10.41 5.45 -13.77
CA ALA A 55 -11.50 6.32 -13.35
C ALA A 55 -11.09 7.16 -12.13
N SER A 56 -11.32 8.47 -12.17
CA SER A 56 -11.00 9.33 -11.02
C SER A 56 -11.86 9.01 -9.81
N ILE A 57 -11.21 8.79 -8.67
CA ILE A 57 -11.85 8.49 -7.38
C ILE A 57 -11.22 9.33 -6.27
N LEU A 58 -12.01 9.66 -5.25
CA LEU A 58 -11.56 10.33 -4.03
C LEU A 58 -11.72 9.35 -2.85
N ILE A 59 -10.62 9.04 -2.16
CA ILE A 59 -10.59 8.04 -1.08
C ILE A 59 -10.24 8.70 0.26
N GLY A 60 -10.96 8.31 1.32
CA GLY A 60 -10.67 8.76 2.69
C GLY A 60 -11.14 10.17 3.03
N ASP A 61 -11.99 10.78 2.19
CA ASP A 61 -12.55 12.10 2.46
C ASP A 61 -13.57 12.03 3.61
N SER A 62 -13.42 12.91 4.59
CA SER A 62 -14.27 12.98 5.76
C SER A 62 -14.18 14.35 6.43
N PRO A 63 -15.03 14.66 7.44
CA PRO A 63 -14.88 15.90 8.21
C PRO A 63 -13.52 16.06 8.92
N LEU A 64 -12.77 14.97 9.12
CA LEU A 64 -11.48 14.97 9.84
C LEU A 64 -10.27 14.86 8.91
N PHE A 65 -10.44 14.33 7.70
CA PHE A 65 -9.35 14.05 6.76
C PHE A 65 -9.71 14.52 5.35
N LYS A 66 -8.74 15.12 4.67
CA LYS A 66 -8.86 15.42 3.24
C LYS A 66 -8.69 14.13 2.45
N GLY A 67 -9.60 13.85 1.54
CA GLY A 67 -9.49 12.71 0.65
C GLY A 67 -8.30 12.80 -0.30
N GLU A 68 -7.81 11.64 -0.71
CA GLU A 68 -6.75 11.49 -1.69
C GLU A 68 -7.35 11.14 -3.05
N ALA A 69 -6.98 11.93 -4.06
CA ALA A 69 -7.37 11.67 -5.44
C ALA A 69 -6.47 10.58 -6.04
N ALA A 70 -7.10 9.58 -6.67
CA ALA A 70 -6.43 8.52 -7.39
C ALA A 70 -7.17 8.19 -8.69
N GLN A 71 -6.50 7.44 -9.57
CA GLN A 71 -7.09 6.86 -10.75
C GLN A 71 -7.31 5.37 -10.52
N GLN A 72 -8.56 5.00 -10.28
CA GLN A 72 -8.96 3.62 -10.05
C GLN A 72 -8.67 2.78 -11.28
N ASP A 73 -7.96 1.68 -11.08
CA ASP A 73 -7.61 0.68 -12.09
C ASP A 73 -6.85 1.26 -13.30
N ALA A 74 -6.13 2.38 -13.10
CA ALA A 74 -5.23 2.94 -14.09
C ALA A 74 -4.05 1.98 -14.36
N PRO A 75 -3.49 1.96 -15.58
CA PRO A 75 -2.31 1.15 -15.87
C PRO A 75 -1.14 1.52 -14.94
N ALA A 76 -0.50 0.53 -14.33
CA ALA A 76 0.69 0.78 -13.51
C ALA A 76 1.84 1.36 -14.35
N ALA A 77 2.63 2.24 -13.75
CA ALA A 77 3.85 2.74 -14.38
C ALA A 77 4.84 1.60 -14.60
N ALA A 78 5.63 1.70 -15.67
CA ALA A 78 6.64 0.71 -15.98
C ALA A 78 7.83 0.79 -15.01
N GLY A 79 8.44 -0.36 -14.73
CA GLY A 79 9.63 -0.48 -13.89
C GLY A 79 9.39 -1.29 -12.62
N SER A 80 10.45 -1.46 -11.83
CA SER A 80 10.38 -2.14 -10.54
C SER A 80 10.15 -1.12 -9.43
N HIS A 81 9.11 -1.35 -8.63
CA HIS A 81 8.74 -0.49 -7.52
C HIS A 81 8.88 -1.27 -6.19
N PRO A 82 9.53 -0.71 -5.17
CA PRO A 82 9.57 -1.35 -3.85
C PRO A 82 8.15 -1.47 -3.28
N LEU A 83 7.84 -2.63 -2.71
CA LEU A 83 6.56 -2.90 -2.07
C LEU A 83 6.61 -2.55 -0.57
N ILE A 84 5.62 -1.79 -0.11
CA ILE A 84 5.35 -1.53 1.30
C ILE A 84 4.03 -2.22 1.66
N LEU A 85 4.08 -3.10 2.66
CA LEU A 85 2.89 -3.64 3.31
C LEU A 85 2.51 -2.68 4.44
N LEU A 86 1.37 -2.01 4.30
CA LEU A 86 0.88 -1.05 5.29
C LEU A 86 -0.23 -1.70 6.12
N SER A 87 0.13 -2.18 7.30
CA SER A 87 -0.83 -2.53 8.34
C SER A 87 -1.17 -1.27 9.12
N HIS A 88 -2.47 -0.95 9.20
CA HIS A 88 -2.95 0.11 10.07
C HIS A 88 -3.55 -0.48 11.35
N GLY A 89 -3.99 0.37 12.29
CA GLY A 89 -4.59 -0.10 13.54
C GLY A 89 -5.85 -0.95 13.33
N GLY A 90 -6.36 -1.54 14.42
CA GLY A 90 -7.51 -2.44 14.34
C GLY A 90 -8.86 -1.76 14.04
N LEU A 91 -9.99 -2.42 14.33
CA LEU A 91 -11.36 -2.01 13.93
C LEU A 91 -11.79 -0.57 14.27
N LYS A 92 -11.10 0.10 15.20
CA LYS A 92 -11.35 1.52 15.52
C LYS A 92 -10.74 2.48 14.49
N SER A 93 -9.92 1.96 13.58
CA SER A 93 -9.39 2.66 12.44
C SER A 93 -10.45 2.64 11.34
N GLY A 94 -11.05 3.79 11.05
CA GLY A 94 -12.00 3.89 9.95
C GLY A 94 -11.41 3.42 8.62
N PRO A 95 -12.25 3.06 7.64
CA PRO A 95 -11.77 2.64 6.33
C PRO A 95 -10.89 3.75 5.74
N PHE A 96 -9.78 3.34 5.13
CA PHE A 96 -8.86 4.25 4.43
C PHE A 96 -8.14 5.30 5.28
N ILE A 97 -8.06 5.13 6.61
CA ILE A 97 -7.32 6.07 7.48
C ILE A 97 -5.84 6.25 7.10
N GLY A 98 -5.27 5.25 6.42
CA GLY A 98 -3.90 5.28 5.88
C GLY A 98 -3.78 5.79 4.44
N ALA A 99 -4.87 6.19 3.78
CA ALA A 99 -4.87 6.56 2.36
C ALA A 99 -3.93 7.73 2.06
N TRP A 100 -3.92 8.78 2.89
CA TRP A 100 -3.02 9.92 2.73
C TRP A 100 -1.55 9.53 2.73
N MET A 101 -1.16 8.57 3.60
CA MET A 101 0.20 8.06 3.65
C MET A 101 0.50 7.18 2.43
N ALA A 102 -0.41 6.26 2.10
CA ALA A 102 -0.24 5.33 0.99
C ALA A 102 -0.14 6.07 -0.37
N SER A 103 -1.01 7.06 -0.60
CA SER A 103 -0.97 7.98 -1.75
C SER A 103 0.37 8.70 -1.84
N ARG A 104 0.85 9.27 -0.72
CA ARG A 104 2.15 9.96 -0.69
C ARG A 104 3.31 9.03 -1.02
N LEU A 105 3.35 7.84 -0.45
CA LEU A 105 4.36 6.82 -0.74
C LEU A 105 4.29 6.38 -2.21
N ALA A 106 3.09 6.19 -2.76
CA ALA A 106 2.92 5.90 -4.18
C ALA A 106 3.44 7.03 -5.08
N SER A 107 3.24 8.29 -4.70
CA SER A 107 3.82 9.44 -5.42
C SER A 107 5.34 9.47 -5.40
N LYS A 108 5.97 8.74 -4.47
CA LYS A 108 7.42 8.57 -4.38
C LYS A 108 7.90 7.29 -5.04
N GLY A 109 7.06 6.61 -5.82
CA GLY A 109 7.44 5.45 -6.61
C GLY A 109 7.30 4.11 -5.88
N PHE A 110 6.67 4.07 -4.71
CA PHE A 110 6.41 2.81 -3.99
C PHE A 110 5.08 2.19 -4.41
N VAL A 111 5.01 0.86 -4.42
CA VAL A 111 3.71 0.18 -4.40
C VAL A 111 3.35 -0.04 -2.94
N VAL A 112 2.14 0.32 -2.54
CA VAL A 112 1.66 0.20 -1.15
C VAL A 112 0.43 -0.68 -1.12
N ALA A 113 0.56 -1.86 -0.55
CA ALA A 113 -0.56 -2.75 -0.27
C ALA A 113 -1.06 -2.46 1.16
N MET A 114 -2.23 -1.85 1.26
CA MET A 114 -2.87 -1.53 2.54
C MET A 114 -4.01 -2.50 2.78
N MET A 115 -4.00 -3.19 3.91
CA MET A 115 -5.12 -4.05 4.28
C MET A 115 -6.39 -3.24 4.50
N ARG A 116 -7.53 -3.80 4.06
CA ARG A 116 -8.84 -3.28 4.42
C ARG A 116 -9.30 -4.00 5.67
N GLN A 117 -9.65 -3.24 6.70
CA GLN A 117 -10.29 -3.81 7.87
C GLN A 117 -11.68 -4.35 7.50
N PRO A 118 -12.11 -5.49 8.08
CA PRO A 118 -13.49 -5.92 7.97
C PRO A 118 -14.42 -4.82 8.50
N ASP A 119 -15.61 -4.71 7.91
CA ASP A 119 -16.58 -3.71 8.35
C ASP A 119 -17.03 -4.05 9.79
N PRO A 120 -16.76 -3.18 10.79
CA PRO A 120 -17.17 -3.43 12.16
C PRO A 120 -18.67 -3.66 12.33
N GLN A 121 -19.51 -3.15 11.42
CA GLN A 121 -20.97 -3.37 11.45
C GLN A 121 -21.37 -4.79 11.06
N THR A 122 -20.47 -5.52 10.39
CA THR A 122 -20.71 -6.88 9.91
C THR A 122 -20.11 -7.96 10.81
N MET A 123 -19.34 -7.57 11.84
CA MET A 123 -18.65 -8.50 12.73
C MET A 123 -19.43 -8.76 14.02
N THR A 124 -19.35 -9.99 14.50
CA THR A 124 -19.75 -10.35 15.87
C THR A 124 -18.72 -9.86 16.90
N SER A 125 -19.13 -9.78 18.16
CA SER A 125 -18.24 -9.42 19.27
C SER A 125 -17.06 -10.39 19.42
N GLU A 126 -17.27 -11.68 19.12
CA GLU A 126 -16.22 -12.69 19.18
C GLU A 126 -15.19 -12.49 18.07
N GLU A 127 -15.62 -12.32 16.83
CA GLU A 127 -14.73 -12.05 15.69
C GLU A 127 -13.92 -10.76 15.91
N SER A 128 -14.52 -9.73 16.52
CA SER A 128 -13.83 -8.48 16.84
C SER A 128 -12.66 -8.64 17.81
N LEU A 129 -12.67 -9.64 18.69
CA LEU A 129 -11.55 -9.91 19.61
C LEU A 129 -10.35 -10.51 18.88
N HIS A 130 -10.60 -11.21 17.77
CA HIS A 130 -9.57 -11.90 16.99
C HIS A 130 -9.04 -11.07 15.83
N GLU A 131 -9.62 -9.89 15.56
CA GLU A 131 -9.29 -9.05 14.41
C GLU A 131 -7.81 -8.68 14.31
N ILE A 132 -7.14 -8.37 15.43
CA ILE A 132 -5.71 -8.02 15.43
C ILE A 132 -4.83 -9.12 14.83
N TRP A 133 -5.28 -10.36 14.88
CA TRP A 133 -4.56 -11.52 14.35
C TRP A 133 -4.79 -11.71 12.85
N LEU A 134 -5.70 -10.95 12.22
CA LEU A 134 -5.98 -11.00 10.78
C LEU A 134 -4.95 -10.24 9.94
N GLY A 135 -4.01 -9.51 10.55
CA GLY A 135 -2.91 -8.79 9.91
C GLY A 135 -1.97 -9.65 9.04
N PRO A 136 -1.03 -9.01 8.30
CA PRO A 136 0.01 -9.72 7.56
C PRO A 136 0.93 -10.43 8.57
N ALA A 137 1.34 -11.66 8.24
CA ALA A 137 2.29 -12.46 9.03
C ALA A 137 3.74 -12.05 8.77
#